data_AF-A0A1Y1NEY2-F1
#
_entry.id   AF-A0A1Y1NEY2-F1
#
_cell.length_a   1.000
_cell.length_b   1.000
_cell.length_c   1.000
_cell.angle_alpha   90.00
_cell.angle_beta   90.00
_cell.angle_gamma   90.00
#
_symmetry.space_group_name_H-M   'P 1'
#
loop_
_entity.id
_entity.type
_entity.pdbx_description
1 polymer ?
#
loop_
_entity_poly.entity_id
_entity_poly.type
_entity_poly.pdbx_seq_one_letter_code
_entity_poly.pdbx_strand_id
1 'polypeptide(L)'
;MILHVTVGSSGSMAASWFMSAALLIAISHLLSTNLAIVSAQAAFRQPASPGYSSRDACPERCVVSGSSYSNWSVYHNFDQFQSCQETLFYEFNIHDNVDDAESLHRIYSCASYGSDWDNLPGPAAKLPIKLLHNATYEIGWQADDFTGRSSVGAAVVLIKQLRQYLSNGHGSTNETTFLFAQIGQTAIGIYIGKGLQNEGISSFALQALDDKVFSSKLQTPYIAMQMCDSGRGRDHIFGVMATSNGTFNPIQNAIKAWARADCLAFNESSNFTGPAYFTTPPLSAMNGTFSRARENNFTEHKSRISLPARADADCRTVQVQGGDGC
;
A
#
# COMPACT_ATOMS: atom_id res chain seq x y z
N MET A 1 -23.76 47.89 -41.89
CA MET A 1 -22.50 48.27 -42.56
C MET A 1 -21.86 46.99 -43.06
N ILE A 2 -21.99 46.76 -44.37
CA ILE A 2 -21.52 45.60 -45.13
C ILE A 2 -20.15 45.97 -45.70
N LEU A 3 -19.19 45.03 -45.72
CA LEU A 3 -18.26 44.69 -46.83
C LEU A 3 -17.10 43.85 -46.25
N HIS A 4 -16.94 42.57 -46.58
CA HIS A 4 -16.33 41.96 -47.77
C HIS A 4 -14.78 41.96 -47.81
N VAL A 5 -14.24 40.75 -47.56
CA VAL A 5 -13.22 39.98 -48.31
C VAL A 5 -12.24 40.74 -49.22
N THR A 6 -10.95 40.43 -49.09
CA THR A 6 -10.05 40.16 -50.24
C THR A 6 -8.92 39.21 -49.87
N VAL A 7 -8.80 38.15 -50.66
CA VAL A 7 -7.64 37.25 -50.83
C VAL A 7 -6.72 37.90 -51.85
N GLY A 8 -5.39 37.76 -51.70
CA GLY A 8 -4.40 38.20 -52.67
C GLY A 8 -3.11 37.38 -52.58
N SER A 9 -2.64 36.89 -53.72
CA SER A 9 -1.68 35.83 -53.95
C SER A 9 -0.21 36.25 -54.05
N SER A 10 0.64 35.21 -54.11
CA SER A 10 1.82 35.05 -54.97
C SER A 10 3.10 35.83 -54.65
N GLY A 11 4.19 35.07 -54.50
CA GLY A 11 5.57 35.54 -54.53
C GLY A 11 6.54 34.36 -54.54
N SER A 12 6.64 33.67 -55.69
CA SER A 12 7.75 32.76 -55.99
C SER A 12 9.06 33.53 -56.13
N MET A 13 10.16 33.03 -55.57
CA MET A 13 11.48 33.14 -56.22
C MET A 13 12.30 31.86 -55.98
N ALA A 14 12.80 31.36 -57.10
CA ALA A 14 13.64 30.19 -57.27
C ALA A 14 15.13 30.53 -57.13
N ALA A 15 15.94 29.50 -56.88
CA ALA A 15 17.22 29.16 -57.55
C ALA A 15 18.03 28.25 -56.59
N SER A 16 18.05 26.92 -56.70
CA SER A 16 18.72 26.05 -57.69
C SER A 16 20.12 26.51 -58.07
N TRP A 17 21.19 25.80 -57.66
CA TRP A 17 22.31 25.39 -58.53
C TRP A 17 22.94 24.09 -57.96
N PHE A 18 22.79 22.95 -58.66
CA PHE A 18 23.75 22.30 -59.60
C PHE A 18 24.93 21.61 -58.85
N MET A 19 25.40 20.39 -59.14
CA MET A 19 25.01 19.30 -60.04
C MET A 19 26.07 18.18 -59.90
N SER A 20 25.70 16.94 -60.25
CA SER A 20 26.51 15.94 -61.01
C SER A 20 27.75 15.31 -60.35
N ALA A 21 28.16 14.07 -60.61
CA ALA A 21 27.73 12.99 -61.51
C ALA A 21 28.47 11.70 -61.04
N ALA A 22 27.80 10.55 -60.93
CA ALA A 22 27.65 9.48 -61.94
C ALA A 22 28.78 8.41 -61.97
N LEU A 23 28.37 7.20 -61.61
CA LEU A 23 28.64 5.86 -62.17
C LEU A 23 29.96 5.57 -62.91
N LEU A 24 30.58 4.42 -62.55
CA LEU A 24 30.97 3.39 -63.51
C LEU A 24 30.84 1.98 -62.89
N ILE A 25 30.28 1.06 -63.70
CA ILE A 25 30.11 -0.39 -63.49
C ILE A 25 31.13 -1.11 -64.39
N ALA A 26 31.75 -2.22 -63.94
CA ALA A 26 31.99 -3.48 -64.68
C ALA A 26 32.99 -4.38 -63.92
N ILE A 27 32.58 -5.55 -63.39
CA ILE A 27 32.62 -6.92 -63.94
C ILE A 27 33.95 -7.68 -63.69
N SER A 28 33.74 -8.89 -63.18
CA SER A 28 34.58 -9.96 -62.63
C SER A 28 35.56 -10.67 -63.59
N HIS A 29 36.70 -11.18 -63.08
CA HIS A 29 36.92 -12.63 -62.81
C HIS A 29 38.38 -13.01 -62.43
N LEU A 30 38.44 -14.03 -61.55
CA LEU A 30 39.49 -15.06 -61.37
C LEU A 30 40.83 -14.66 -60.72
N LEU A 31 41.03 -15.12 -59.47
CA LEU A 31 42.22 -15.90 -59.12
C LEU A 31 41.90 -16.80 -57.91
N SER A 32 41.75 -18.10 -58.17
CA SER A 32 41.69 -19.14 -57.16
C SER A 32 43.11 -19.46 -56.68
N THR A 33 43.43 -19.14 -55.42
CA THR A 33 44.46 -19.86 -54.68
C THR A 33 43.93 -20.16 -53.28
N ASN A 34 43.60 -21.43 -53.07
CA ASN A 34 43.28 -21.98 -51.75
C ASN A 34 44.56 -21.99 -50.91
N LEU A 35 44.80 -20.93 -50.14
CA LEU A 35 45.67 -20.98 -48.97
C LEU A 35 44.78 -21.28 -47.77
N ALA A 36 44.74 -22.54 -47.37
CA ALA A 36 44.18 -22.95 -46.10
C ALA A 36 45.09 -22.43 -44.98
N ILE A 37 44.81 -21.23 -44.49
CA ILE A 37 45.36 -20.75 -43.24
C ILE A 37 44.60 -21.49 -42.15
N VAL A 38 45.20 -22.55 -41.60
CA VAL A 38 44.72 -23.17 -40.37
C VAL A 38 45.05 -22.21 -39.23
N SER A 39 44.17 -21.22 -39.01
CA SER A 39 44.21 -20.47 -37.77
C SER A 39 43.76 -21.41 -36.65
N ALA A 40 44.72 -21.83 -35.81
CA ALA A 40 44.42 -22.40 -34.51
C ALA A 40 43.78 -21.30 -33.63
N GLN A 41 42.53 -20.97 -33.93
CA GLN A 41 41.68 -20.22 -33.02
C GLN A 41 41.32 -21.22 -31.92
N ALA A 42 42.16 -21.24 -30.88
CA ALA A 42 41.70 -21.69 -29.58
C ALA A 42 40.34 -21.00 -29.36
N ALA A 43 39.29 -21.81 -29.27
CA ALA A 43 37.98 -21.32 -28.90
C ALA A 43 38.09 -20.82 -27.46
N PHE A 44 38.58 -19.58 -27.31
CA PHE A 44 38.30 -18.80 -26.13
C PHE A 44 36.79 -18.70 -26.10
N ARG A 45 36.17 -19.60 -25.32
CA ARG A 45 34.86 -19.34 -24.76
C ARG A 45 35.05 -18.04 -24.01
N GLN A 46 34.66 -16.94 -24.64
CA GLN A 46 34.38 -15.73 -23.91
C GLN A 46 33.46 -16.18 -22.77
N PRO A 47 33.75 -15.82 -21.51
CA PRO A 47 32.74 -15.95 -20.49
C PRO A 47 31.54 -15.16 -21.04
N ALA A 48 30.51 -15.89 -21.47
CA ALA A 48 29.23 -15.29 -21.70
C ALA A 48 28.87 -14.79 -20.31
N SER A 49 29.01 -13.48 -20.10
CA SER A 49 28.30 -12.80 -19.02
C SER A 49 26.89 -13.37 -19.06
N PRO A 50 26.36 -13.92 -17.95
CA PRO A 50 24.98 -14.35 -17.91
C PRO A 50 24.18 -13.24 -18.55
N GLY A 51 23.46 -13.56 -19.64
CA GLY A 51 22.67 -12.56 -20.34
C GLY A 51 21.87 -11.82 -19.27
N TYR A 52 21.92 -10.49 -19.29
CA TYR A 52 20.99 -9.65 -18.56
C TYR A 52 19.60 -9.94 -19.17
N SER A 53 19.04 -11.12 -18.90
CA SER A 53 17.60 -11.30 -18.86
C SER A 53 17.16 -10.25 -17.85
N SER A 54 16.41 -9.26 -18.35
CA SER A 54 15.69 -8.26 -17.57
C SER A 54 15.43 -8.82 -16.18
N ARG A 55 16.25 -8.43 -15.20
CA ARG A 55 16.00 -8.82 -13.82
C ARG A 55 14.68 -8.15 -13.52
N ASP A 56 13.64 -8.95 -13.34
CA ASP A 56 12.37 -8.44 -12.86
C ASP A 56 12.69 -7.62 -11.61
N ALA A 57 12.51 -6.31 -11.69
CA ALA A 57 12.84 -5.38 -10.61
C ALA A 57 11.85 -5.50 -9.43
N CYS A 58 10.89 -6.39 -9.57
CA CYS A 58 9.94 -6.73 -8.54
C CYS A 58 10.57 -7.70 -7.53
N PRO A 59 10.24 -7.56 -6.23
CA PRO A 59 10.47 -8.60 -5.24
C PRO A 59 9.88 -9.96 -5.63
N GLU A 60 10.26 -10.98 -4.87
CA GLU A 60 9.61 -12.29 -4.92
C GLU A 60 8.10 -12.16 -4.75
N ARG A 61 7.35 -13.05 -5.41
CA ARG A 61 5.89 -12.95 -5.42
C ARG A 61 5.30 -13.16 -4.04
N CYS A 62 4.23 -12.43 -3.73
CA CYS A 62 3.52 -12.57 -2.46
C CYS A 62 2.93 -13.98 -2.30
N VAL A 63 2.42 -14.59 -3.39
CA VAL A 63 1.93 -15.99 -3.35
C VAL A 63 3.01 -17.01 -3.01
N VAL A 64 4.28 -16.71 -3.29
CA VAL A 64 5.44 -17.58 -2.98
C VAL A 64 5.95 -17.31 -1.56
N SER A 65 6.10 -16.03 -1.21
CA SER A 65 6.62 -15.62 0.10
C SER A 65 5.59 -15.84 1.24
N GLY A 66 4.31 -15.92 0.89
CA GLY A 66 3.21 -16.03 1.84
C GLY A 66 2.77 -14.67 2.41
N SER A 67 1.73 -14.70 3.25
CA SER A 67 1.09 -13.49 3.77
C SER A 67 1.78 -12.86 4.98
N SER A 68 2.75 -13.53 5.59
CA SER A 68 3.54 -13.00 6.69
C SER A 68 4.75 -12.23 6.17
N TYR A 69 4.90 -10.98 6.59
CA TYR A 69 6.03 -10.13 6.21
C TYR A 69 7.40 -10.71 6.61
N SER A 70 7.43 -11.59 7.62
CA SER A 70 8.67 -12.24 8.08
C SER A 70 9.36 -13.11 7.02
N ASN A 71 8.62 -13.53 6.00
CA ASN A 71 9.12 -14.30 4.86
C ASN A 71 9.48 -13.42 3.66
N TRP A 72 9.19 -12.12 3.70
CA TRP A 72 9.41 -11.22 2.57
C TRP A 72 10.87 -10.79 2.48
N SER A 73 11.30 -10.44 1.26
CA SER A 73 12.65 -9.95 1.02
C SER A 73 12.86 -8.58 1.66
N VAL A 74 14.07 -8.32 2.14
CA VAL A 74 14.42 -7.06 2.84
C VAL A 74 15.22 -6.14 1.94
N TYR A 75 14.84 -4.87 1.93
CA TYR A 75 15.42 -3.81 1.10
C TYR A 75 15.77 -2.59 1.95
N HIS A 76 16.75 -1.81 1.47
CA HIS A 76 17.26 -0.63 2.18
C HIS A 76 16.62 0.67 1.73
N ASN A 77 16.06 0.72 0.53
CA ASN A 77 15.35 1.86 -0.03
C ASN A 77 14.41 1.38 -1.14
N PHE A 78 13.63 2.32 -1.69
CA PHE A 78 12.67 2.02 -2.76
C PHE A 78 13.28 2.01 -4.18
N ASP A 79 14.56 2.34 -4.35
CA ASP A 79 15.19 2.49 -5.67
C ASP A 79 15.15 1.20 -6.50
N GLN A 80 15.23 0.05 -5.82
CA GLN A 80 15.20 -1.25 -6.47
C GLN A 80 13.86 -1.54 -7.15
N PHE A 81 12.79 -0.85 -6.75
CA PHE A 81 11.44 -1.09 -7.26
C PHE A 81 11.02 -0.15 -8.38
N GLN A 82 11.86 0.82 -8.77
CA GLN A 82 11.48 1.89 -9.71
C GLN A 82 10.97 1.38 -11.06
N SER A 83 11.42 0.21 -11.51
CA SER A 83 10.96 -0.44 -12.75
C SER A 83 9.95 -1.58 -12.54
N CYS A 84 9.55 -1.86 -11.30
CA CYS A 84 8.48 -2.83 -11.02
C CYS A 84 7.12 -2.22 -11.37
N GLN A 85 6.35 -2.93 -12.20
CA GLN A 85 5.00 -2.50 -12.64
C GLN A 85 3.88 -3.16 -11.83
N GLU A 86 4.25 -4.09 -10.95
CA GLU A 86 3.30 -4.84 -10.12
C GLU A 86 2.97 -4.08 -8.83
N THR A 87 1.96 -4.57 -8.12
CA THR A 87 1.61 -3.99 -6.81
C THR A 87 2.58 -4.50 -5.77
N LEU A 88 3.27 -3.59 -5.11
CA LEU A 88 4.23 -3.90 -4.07
C LEU A 88 3.54 -3.80 -2.73
N PHE A 89 3.69 -4.83 -1.91
CA PHE A 89 3.31 -4.79 -0.50
C PHE A 89 4.54 -4.54 0.35
N TYR A 90 4.36 -3.79 1.43
CA TYR A 90 5.44 -3.48 2.34
C TYR A 90 5.05 -3.62 3.80
N GLU A 91 6.05 -4.00 4.59
CA GLU A 91 6.06 -3.84 6.03
C GLU A 91 7.35 -3.11 6.43
N PHE A 92 7.23 -2.06 7.24
CA PHE A 92 8.35 -1.32 7.81
C PHE A 92 7.91 -0.60 9.08
N ASN A 93 8.89 -0.10 9.85
CA ASN A 93 8.62 0.62 11.08
C ASN A 93 7.97 1.99 10.77
N ILE A 94 6.84 2.29 11.41
CA ILE A 94 6.11 3.57 11.24
C ILE A 94 6.89 4.79 11.73
N HIS A 95 7.96 4.58 12.49
CA HIS A 95 8.87 5.62 13.00
C HIS A 95 10.14 5.78 12.15
N ASP A 96 10.36 4.89 11.18
CA ASP A 96 11.47 4.99 10.23
C ASP A 96 11.04 5.86 9.03
N ASN A 97 11.78 6.92 8.69
CA ASN A 97 11.40 7.82 7.59
C ASN A 97 11.78 7.21 6.24
N VAL A 98 11.03 6.19 5.79
CA VAL A 98 11.37 5.35 4.63
C VAL A 98 11.44 6.08 3.29
N ASP A 99 10.92 7.31 3.20
CA ASP A 99 11.04 8.15 2.00
C ASP A 99 12.44 8.78 1.86
N ASP A 100 13.31 8.70 2.89
CA ASP A 100 14.68 9.22 2.87
C ASP A 100 15.66 8.26 2.17
N ALA A 101 15.85 8.43 0.86
CA ALA A 101 16.69 7.54 0.06
C ALA A 101 18.17 7.45 0.51
N GLU A 102 18.67 8.42 1.29
CA GLU A 102 20.05 8.45 1.79
C GLU A 102 20.25 7.59 3.05
N SER A 103 19.15 7.21 3.71
CA SER A 103 19.18 6.38 4.91
C SER A 103 19.07 4.90 4.58
N LEU A 104 19.65 4.04 5.43
CA LEU A 104 19.50 2.58 5.32
C LEU A 104 18.27 2.12 6.10
N HIS A 105 17.20 1.82 5.39
CA HIS A 105 15.96 1.34 5.97
C HIS A 105 15.91 -0.19 6.06
N ARG A 106 14.88 -0.68 6.73
CA ARG A 106 14.51 -2.11 6.75
C ARG A 106 13.09 -2.29 6.22
N ILE A 107 12.98 -2.38 4.91
CA ILE A 107 11.71 -2.47 4.17
C ILE A 107 11.52 -3.92 3.75
N TYR A 108 10.53 -4.60 4.31
CA TYR A 108 10.12 -5.93 3.85
C TYR A 108 9.17 -5.77 2.67
N SER A 109 9.36 -6.52 1.58
CA SER A 109 8.49 -6.41 0.41
C SER A 109 8.28 -7.71 -0.36
N CYS A 110 7.07 -7.83 -0.93
CA CYS A 110 6.72 -8.82 -1.94
C CYS A 110 5.90 -8.15 -3.07
N ALA A 111 5.86 -8.77 -4.25
CA ALA A 111 5.08 -8.30 -5.39
C ALA A 111 3.80 -9.13 -5.61
N SER A 112 2.67 -8.45 -5.80
CA SER A 112 1.37 -9.05 -6.07
C SER A 112 0.89 -8.71 -7.48
N TYR A 113 0.42 -9.73 -8.18
CA TYR A 113 -0.10 -9.66 -9.55
C TYR A 113 -1.64 -9.61 -9.57
N GLY A 114 -2.23 -9.22 -8.43
CA GLY A 114 -3.68 -9.00 -8.26
C GLY A 114 -4.47 -10.20 -7.76
N SER A 115 -4.07 -11.44 -8.06
CA SER A 115 -4.74 -12.66 -7.57
C SER A 115 -3.92 -13.43 -6.53
N ASP A 116 -2.73 -12.93 -6.15
CA ASP A 116 -1.83 -13.62 -5.22
C ASP A 116 -2.51 -13.94 -3.89
N TRP A 117 -3.30 -13.02 -3.35
CA TRP A 117 -4.01 -13.20 -2.08
C TRP A 117 -5.14 -14.23 -2.17
N ASP A 118 -5.80 -14.36 -3.31
CA ASP A 118 -6.89 -15.34 -3.49
C ASP A 118 -6.37 -16.77 -3.60
N ASN A 119 -5.12 -16.92 -4.07
CA ASN A 119 -4.46 -18.21 -4.20
C ASN A 119 -3.68 -18.62 -2.93
N LEU A 120 -3.58 -17.73 -1.95
CA LEU A 120 -2.95 -18.01 -0.66
C LEU A 120 -3.98 -18.57 0.32
N PRO A 121 -3.74 -19.74 0.91
CA PRO A 121 -4.64 -20.27 1.93
C PRO A 121 -4.67 -19.35 3.15
N GLY A 122 -5.88 -18.92 3.52
CA GLY A 122 -6.13 -18.20 4.76
C GLY A 122 -6.03 -19.11 6.00
N PRO A 123 -5.93 -18.53 7.21
CA PRO A 123 -6.08 -19.32 8.44
C PRO A 123 -7.44 -20.02 8.48
N ALA A 124 -7.46 -21.24 9.04
CA ALA A 124 -8.65 -22.09 9.05
C ALA A 124 -9.83 -21.54 9.86
N ALA A 125 -9.59 -20.60 10.78
CA ALA A 125 -10.61 -20.02 11.65
C ALA A 125 -10.51 -18.50 11.70
N LYS A 126 -11.63 -17.83 11.42
CA LYS A 126 -11.79 -16.38 11.60
C LYS A 126 -11.95 -16.05 13.09
N LEU A 127 -11.46 -14.89 13.51
CA LEU A 127 -11.71 -14.42 14.88
C LEU A 127 -13.21 -14.25 15.13
N PRO A 128 -13.73 -14.73 16.29
CA PRO A 128 -15.13 -14.54 16.63
C PRO A 128 -15.43 -13.06 16.93
N ILE A 129 -16.53 -12.57 16.36
CA ILE A 129 -17.05 -11.23 16.65
C ILE A 129 -17.72 -11.29 18.02
N LYS A 130 -17.29 -10.44 18.95
CA LYS A 130 -17.91 -10.30 20.28
C LYS A 130 -19.01 -9.26 20.31
N LEU A 131 -18.88 -8.21 19.48
CA LEU A 131 -19.86 -7.15 19.38
C LEU A 131 -19.93 -6.66 17.93
N LEU A 132 -21.15 -6.58 17.41
CA LEU A 132 -21.47 -5.92 16.15
C LEU A 132 -22.23 -4.65 16.48
N HIS A 133 -21.67 -3.49 16.14
CA HIS A 133 -22.30 -2.21 16.43
C HIS A 133 -22.03 -1.22 15.31
N ASN A 134 -22.95 -0.29 15.09
CA ASN A 134 -22.74 0.75 14.10
C ASN A 134 -21.72 1.76 14.59
N ALA A 135 -20.79 2.15 13.73
CA ALA A 135 -19.83 3.21 13.97
C ALA A 135 -19.91 4.25 12.87
N THR A 136 -19.46 5.46 13.19
CA THR A 136 -19.29 6.54 12.22
C THR A 136 -17.92 6.40 11.56
N TYR A 137 -17.91 6.44 10.24
CA TYR A 137 -16.73 6.48 9.41
C TYR A 137 -16.67 7.85 8.74
N GLU A 138 -15.49 8.45 8.79
CA GLU A 138 -15.20 9.72 8.13
C GLU A 138 -14.27 9.45 6.95
N ILE A 139 -14.62 9.94 5.77
CA ILE A 139 -13.73 9.97 4.60
C ILE A 139 -13.30 11.41 4.40
N GLY A 140 -12.01 11.68 4.44
CA GLY A 140 -11.43 12.99 4.17
C GLY A 140 -10.56 13.02 2.92
N TRP A 141 -10.53 14.16 2.24
CA TRP A 141 -9.69 14.40 1.08
C TRP A 141 -9.26 15.87 0.99
N GLN A 142 -8.34 16.17 0.10
CA GLN A 142 -7.97 17.55 -0.24
C GLN A 142 -8.63 17.95 -1.56
N ALA A 143 -9.36 19.08 -1.56
CA ALA A 143 -10.13 19.56 -2.72
C ALA A 143 -9.39 20.56 -3.62
N ASP A 144 -8.14 20.89 -3.31
CA ASP A 144 -7.35 21.84 -4.13
C ASP A 144 -7.17 21.34 -5.57
N ASP A 145 -6.88 22.28 -6.49
CA ASP A 145 -6.60 22.00 -7.91
C ASP A 145 -5.43 21.01 -8.05
N PHE A 146 -5.76 19.71 -8.04
CA PHE A 146 -4.78 18.65 -8.16
C PHE A 146 -4.25 18.63 -9.59
N THR A 147 -3.02 19.11 -9.78
CA THR A 147 -2.32 19.12 -11.08
C THR A 147 -1.53 17.83 -11.34
N GLY A 148 -1.66 16.83 -10.47
CA GLY A 148 -0.94 15.56 -10.58
C GLY A 148 -1.59 14.58 -11.55
N ARG A 149 -0.92 13.45 -11.80
CA ARG A 149 -1.50 12.36 -12.60
C ARG A 149 -2.65 11.73 -11.81
N SER A 150 -3.76 11.45 -12.48
CA SER A 150 -4.88 10.73 -11.88
C SER A 150 -4.41 9.41 -11.26
N SER A 151 -4.65 9.25 -9.96
CA SER A 151 -4.34 8.07 -9.15
C SER A 151 -5.58 7.20 -8.88
N VAL A 152 -6.77 7.57 -9.38
CA VAL A 152 -8.04 6.90 -9.06
C VAL A 152 -7.98 5.39 -9.35
N GLY A 153 -7.48 5.00 -10.52
CA GLY A 153 -7.36 3.58 -10.90
C GLY A 153 -6.38 2.82 -9.99
N ALA A 154 -5.23 3.42 -9.68
CA ALA A 154 -4.23 2.84 -8.80
C ALA A 154 -4.75 2.71 -7.36
N ALA A 155 -5.46 3.72 -6.84
CA ALA A 155 -6.09 3.68 -5.53
C ALA A 155 -7.15 2.56 -5.44
N VAL A 156 -8.00 2.42 -6.46
CA VAL A 156 -8.98 1.31 -6.56
C VAL A 156 -8.28 -0.05 -6.53
N VAL A 157 -7.20 -0.22 -7.30
CA VAL A 157 -6.42 -1.48 -7.31
C VAL A 157 -5.85 -1.78 -5.91
N LEU A 158 -5.25 -0.78 -5.26
CA LEU A 158 -4.66 -0.94 -3.93
C LEU A 158 -5.71 -1.27 -2.87
N ILE A 159 -6.84 -0.56 -2.87
CA ILE A 159 -7.96 -0.82 -1.95
C ILE A 159 -8.47 -2.25 -2.14
N LYS A 160 -8.67 -2.70 -3.39
CA LYS A 160 -9.12 -4.06 -3.69
C LYS A 160 -8.13 -5.12 -3.23
N GLN A 161 -6.83 -4.91 -3.39
CA GLN A 161 -5.85 -5.88 -2.93
C GLN A 161 -5.72 -5.92 -1.41
N LEU A 162 -5.82 -4.78 -0.70
CA LEU A 162 -5.96 -4.79 0.76
C LEU A 162 -7.20 -5.55 1.21
N ARG A 163 -8.32 -5.41 0.48
CA ARG A 163 -9.55 -6.16 0.76
C ARG A 163 -9.37 -7.65 0.57
N GLN A 164 -8.74 -8.09 -0.52
CA GLN A 164 -8.46 -9.51 -0.74
C GLN A 164 -7.56 -10.06 0.37
N TYR A 165 -6.48 -9.36 0.70
CA TYR A 165 -5.57 -9.72 1.79
C TYR A 165 -6.33 -9.97 3.10
N LEU A 166 -7.13 -8.99 3.53
CA LEU A 166 -7.85 -9.06 4.81
C LEU A 166 -9.04 -10.03 4.78
N SER A 167 -9.78 -10.12 3.67
CA SER A 167 -10.94 -11.04 3.53
C SER A 167 -10.53 -12.51 3.62
N ASN A 168 -9.32 -12.81 3.17
CA ASN A 168 -8.71 -14.14 3.24
C ASN A 168 -8.06 -14.41 4.61
N GLY A 169 -8.33 -13.56 5.61
CA GLY A 169 -7.91 -13.74 6.99
C GLY A 169 -6.41 -13.48 7.22
N HIS A 170 -5.75 -12.77 6.30
CA HIS A 170 -4.37 -12.35 6.51
C HIS A 170 -4.30 -11.10 7.42
N GLY A 171 -3.11 -10.83 7.94
CA GLY A 171 -2.87 -9.82 8.98
C GLY A 171 -2.88 -10.41 10.38
N SER A 172 -2.41 -9.64 11.36
CA SER A 172 -2.37 -10.08 12.75
C SER A 172 -3.76 -10.05 13.37
N THR A 173 -4.09 -11.08 14.14
CA THR A 173 -5.36 -11.19 14.89
C THR A 173 -5.20 -10.84 16.36
N ASN A 174 -3.98 -10.86 16.88
CA ASN A 174 -3.69 -10.62 18.30
C ASN A 174 -2.95 -9.29 18.55
N GLU A 175 -2.53 -8.63 17.47
CA GLU A 175 -1.81 -7.36 17.50
C GLU A 175 -2.47 -6.40 16.52
N THR A 176 -2.13 -5.11 16.65
CA THR A 176 -2.54 -4.11 15.67
C THR A 176 -1.96 -4.48 14.31
N THR A 177 -2.81 -4.51 13.29
CA THR A 177 -2.37 -4.72 11.91
C THR A 177 -2.10 -3.36 11.29
N PHE A 178 -0.90 -3.15 10.77
CA PHE A 178 -0.66 -2.15 9.75
C PHE A 178 -0.03 -2.83 8.54
N LEU A 179 -0.29 -2.30 7.36
CA LEU A 179 0.21 -2.85 6.10
C LEU A 179 0.28 -1.71 5.10
N PHE A 180 1.29 -1.74 4.25
CA PHE A 180 1.50 -0.73 3.21
C PHE A 180 1.49 -1.38 1.84
N ALA A 181 1.06 -0.63 0.83
CA ALA A 181 1.18 -1.07 -0.55
C ALA A 181 1.37 0.11 -1.50
N GLN A 182 1.90 -0.17 -2.69
CA GLN A 182 2.11 0.82 -3.73
C GLN A 182 1.94 0.23 -5.12
N ILE A 183 1.42 1.02 -6.04
CA ILE A 183 1.51 0.74 -7.47
C ILE A 183 1.80 2.04 -8.21
N GLY A 184 2.90 2.07 -8.97
CA GLY A 184 3.43 3.28 -9.58
C GLY A 184 3.65 4.40 -8.54
N GLN A 185 3.00 5.54 -8.73
CA GLN A 185 3.10 6.70 -7.83
C GLN A 185 1.95 6.76 -6.81
N THR A 186 1.17 5.70 -6.62
CA THR A 186 0.12 5.70 -5.59
C THR A 186 0.54 4.77 -4.47
N ALA A 187 0.61 5.31 -3.26
CA ALA A 187 0.91 4.56 -2.04
C ALA A 187 -0.34 4.51 -1.15
N ILE A 188 -0.49 3.45 -0.37
CA ILE A 188 -1.54 3.28 0.62
C ILE A 188 -0.96 2.67 1.89
N GLY A 189 -1.55 3.03 3.03
CA GLY A 189 -1.31 2.32 4.28
C GLY A 189 -2.60 2.20 5.08
N ILE A 190 -2.73 1.08 5.78
CA ILE A 190 -3.87 0.74 6.61
C ILE A 190 -3.42 0.52 8.06
N TYR A 191 -4.29 0.85 9.01
CA TYR A 191 -4.17 0.60 10.43
C TYR A 191 -5.48 -0.01 10.93
N ILE A 192 -5.38 -1.15 11.60
CA ILE A 192 -6.50 -1.85 12.22
C ILE A 192 -6.08 -2.19 13.65
N GLY A 193 -6.72 -1.53 14.61
CA GLY A 193 -6.51 -1.86 16.02
C GLY A 193 -6.90 -3.32 16.32
N LYS A 194 -6.16 -3.97 17.21
CA LYS A 194 -6.33 -5.40 17.57
C LYS A 194 -7.72 -5.80 18.09
N GLY A 195 -8.54 -4.82 18.48
CA GLY A 195 -9.92 -5.01 18.92
C GLY A 195 -10.95 -5.05 17.80
N LEU A 196 -10.52 -4.89 16.54
CA LEU A 196 -11.35 -4.95 15.34
C LEU A 196 -11.04 -6.21 14.52
N GLN A 197 -12.04 -6.70 13.79
CA GLN A 197 -11.88 -7.84 12.90
C GLN A 197 -11.44 -7.38 11.49
N ASN A 198 -10.34 -7.96 10.98
CA ASN A 198 -9.79 -7.67 9.64
C ASN A 198 -10.82 -7.89 8.52
N GLU A 199 -11.53 -9.01 8.55
CA GLU A 199 -12.56 -9.36 7.56
C GLU A 199 -13.76 -8.40 7.60
N GLY A 200 -14.13 -7.95 8.80
CA GLY A 200 -15.18 -6.94 8.99
C GLY A 200 -14.80 -5.60 8.36
N ILE A 201 -13.57 -5.14 8.60
CA ILE A 201 -13.02 -3.93 7.98
C ILE A 201 -12.98 -4.06 6.44
N SER A 202 -12.55 -5.21 5.94
CA SER A 202 -12.49 -5.49 4.51
C SER A 202 -13.85 -5.47 3.82
N SER A 203 -14.83 -6.14 4.43
CA SER A 203 -16.16 -6.33 3.84
C SER A 203 -16.99 -5.05 3.83
N PHE A 204 -16.80 -4.15 4.80
CA PHE A 204 -17.58 -2.93 4.91
C PHE A 204 -16.77 -1.65 4.62
N ALA A 205 -15.78 -1.32 5.47
CA ALA A 205 -15.10 -0.02 5.42
C ALA A 205 -14.30 0.16 4.13
N LEU A 206 -13.50 -0.84 3.74
CA LEU A 206 -12.73 -0.76 2.50
C LEU A 206 -13.61 -0.88 1.24
N GLN A 207 -14.74 -1.60 1.30
CA GLN A 207 -15.73 -1.59 0.22
C GLN A 207 -16.34 -0.19 0.04
N ALA A 208 -16.72 0.47 1.13
CA ALA A 208 -17.25 1.83 1.09
C ALA A 208 -16.22 2.84 0.55
N LEU A 209 -14.94 2.66 0.86
CA LEU A 209 -13.86 3.49 0.31
C LEU A 209 -13.68 3.27 -1.19
N ASP A 210 -13.67 2.01 -1.64
CA ASP A 210 -13.60 1.64 -3.06
C ASP A 210 -14.74 2.29 -3.85
N ASP A 211 -15.97 2.19 -3.35
CA ASP A 211 -17.16 2.79 -3.96
C ASP A 211 -17.07 4.31 -4.02
N LYS A 212 -16.56 4.96 -2.96
CA LYS A 212 -16.38 6.42 -2.91
C LYS A 212 -15.33 6.89 -3.92
N VAL A 213 -14.16 6.25 -3.95
CA VAL A 213 -13.07 6.59 -4.88
C VAL A 213 -13.54 6.41 -6.33
N PHE A 214 -14.21 5.29 -6.62
CA PHE A 214 -14.68 4.97 -7.96
C PHE A 214 -15.81 5.92 -8.43
N SER A 215 -16.83 6.14 -7.60
CA SER A 215 -18.03 6.90 -7.99
C SER A 215 -17.75 8.40 -8.14
N SER A 216 -17.02 9.01 -7.21
CA SER A 216 -16.75 10.45 -7.26
C SER A 216 -15.55 10.82 -8.14
N LYS A 217 -14.78 9.84 -8.63
CA LYS A 217 -13.57 10.05 -9.46
C LYS A 217 -12.65 11.11 -8.87
N LEU A 218 -12.50 11.10 -7.54
CA LEU A 218 -11.80 12.14 -6.79
C LEU A 218 -10.33 12.21 -7.22
N GLN A 219 -9.96 13.32 -7.86
CA GLN A 219 -8.58 13.64 -8.14
C GLN A 219 -8.07 14.47 -6.97
N THR A 220 -7.21 13.87 -6.15
CA THR A 220 -6.76 14.48 -4.90
C THR A 220 -5.34 14.02 -4.56
N PRO A 221 -4.51 14.86 -3.93
CA PRO A 221 -3.18 14.45 -3.47
C PRO A 221 -3.25 13.34 -2.41
N TYR A 222 -4.32 13.30 -1.61
CA TYR A 222 -4.56 12.21 -0.68
C TYR A 222 -6.05 11.98 -0.44
N ILE A 223 -6.39 10.75 -0.11
CA ILE A 223 -7.68 10.39 0.48
C ILE A 223 -7.42 9.52 1.71
N ALA A 224 -8.19 9.75 2.76
CA ALA A 224 -8.13 8.94 3.97
C ALA A 224 -9.53 8.59 4.45
N MET A 225 -9.65 7.45 5.11
CA MET A 225 -10.85 7.07 5.84
C MET A 225 -10.45 6.68 7.24
N GLN A 226 -11.24 7.08 8.23
CA GLN A 226 -11.05 6.67 9.62
C GLN A 226 -12.37 6.33 10.30
N MET A 227 -12.31 5.35 11.19
CA MET A 227 -13.30 5.14 12.25
C MET A 227 -12.60 5.49 13.56
N CYS A 228 -12.79 6.72 14.00
CA CYS A 228 -12.10 7.28 15.16
C CYS A 228 -13.09 8.14 15.95
N ASP A 229 -13.42 7.72 17.17
CA ASP A 229 -14.29 8.47 18.07
C ASP A 229 -13.54 8.77 19.37
N SER A 230 -13.76 9.96 19.92
CA SER A 230 -13.23 10.35 21.23
C SER A 230 -13.74 9.36 22.30
N GLY A 231 -12.81 8.65 22.94
CA GLY A 231 -13.10 7.62 23.94
C GLY A 231 -12.87 6.17 23.49
N ARG A 232 -12.52 5.93 22.21
CA ARG A 232 -11.97 4.64 21.78
C ARG A 232 -10.46 4.61 22.03
N GLY A 233 -9.97 3.49 22.56
CA GLY A 233 -8.53 3.25 22.62
C GLY A 233 -7.98 2.94 21.22
N ARG A 234 -6.64 3.01 21.07
CA ARG A 234 -5.92 2.67 19.82
C ARG A 234 -6.28 1.29 19.25
N ASP A 235 -6.75 0.39 20.11
CA ASP A 235 -7.16 -0.97 19.77
C ASP A 235 -8.48 -1.03 19.00
N HIS A 236 -9.27 0.04 19.01
CA HIS A 236 -10.60 0.10 18.37
C HIS A 236 -10.69 1.21 17.32
N ILE A 237 -9.54 1.60 16.76
CA ILE A 237 -9.44 2.55 15.65
C ILE A 237 -9.14 1.80 14.37
N PHE A 238 -9.80 2.24 13.30
CA PHE A 238 -9.46 1.88 11.93
C PHE A 238 -9.07 3.15 11.18
N GLY A 239 -8.05 3.04 10.35
CA GLY A 239 -7.61 4.12 9.47
C GLY A 239 -7.00 3.56 8.19
N VAL A 240 -7.21 4.25 7.08
CA VAL A 240 -6.54 3.98 5.81
C VAL A 240 -6.27 5.31 5.13
N MET A 241 -5.09 5.47 4.54
CA MET A 241 -4.70 6.66 3.79
C MET A 241 -3.99 6.26 2.52
N ALA A 242 -4.37 6.87 1.40
CA ALA A 242 -3.70 6.76 0.12
C ALA A 242 -3.18 8.12 -0.35
N THR A 243 -1.97 8.15 -0.90
CA THR A 243 -1.31 9.32 -1.47
C THR A 243 -1.03 9.10 -2.95
N SER A 244 -1.09 10.16 -3.75
CA SER A 244 -0.92 10.07 -5.22
C SER A 244 0.50 10.41 -5.72
N ASN A 245 1.42 10.73 -4.82
CA ASN A 245 2.81 11.06 -5.12
C ASN A 245 3.82 9.94 -4.76
N GLY A 246 3.32 8.79 -4.27
CA GLY A 246 4.13 7.61 -3.94
C GLY A 246 4.92 7.71 -2.63
N THR A 247 4.66 8.74 -1.83
CA THR A 247 5.35 8.96 -0.55
C THR A 247 4.58 8.34 0.61
N PHE A 248 5.32 7.80 1.58
CA PHE A 248 4.77 7.16 2.77
C PHE A 248 4.73 8.07 4.00
N ASN A 249 5.45 9.18 4.03
CA ASN A 249 5.51 10.08 5.19
C ASN A 249 4.12 10.56 5.66
N PRO A 250 3.20 11.03 4.79
CA PRO A 250 1.84 11.37 5.22
C PRO A 250 1.09 10.17 5.83
N ILE A 251 1.28 8.99 5.23
CA ILE A 251 0.66 7.74 5.67
C ILE A 251 1.22 7.31 7.03
N GLN A 252 2.53 7.38 7.23
CA GLN A 252 3.18 7.09 8.51
C GLN A 252 2.72 8.05 9.60
N ASN A 253 2.56 9.34 9.29
CA ASN A 253 2.04 10.32 10.23
C ASN A 253 0.59 10.00 10.64
N ALA A 254 -0.24 9.61 9.70
CA ALA A 254 -1.59 9.16 9.98
C ALA A 254 -1.62 7.93 10.89
N ILE A 255 -0.82 6.91 10.58
CA ILE A 255 -0.72 5.69 11.37
C ILE A 255 -0.19 5.97 12.78
N LYS A 256 0.82 6.84 12.93
CA LYS A 256 1.32 7.28 14.23
C LYS A 256 0.25 8.00 15.05
N ALA A 257 -0.64 8.78 14.42
CA ALA A 257 -1.76 9.43 15.10
C ALA A 257 -2.78 8.39 15.61
N TRP A 258 -3.24 7.48 14.76
CA TRP A 258 -4.16 6.41 15.15
C TRP A 258 -3.57 5.50 16.24
N ALA A 259 -2.27 5.21 16.19
CA ALA A 259 -1.56 4.44 17.22
C ALA A 259 -1.53 5.15 18.59
N ARG A 260 -1.66 6.48 18.63
CA ARG A 260 -1.82 7.27 19.87
C ARG A 260 -3.28 7.48 20.28
N ALA A 261 -4.22 6.93 19.51
CA ALA A 261 -5.65 7.19 19.62
C ALA A 261 -6.08 8.62 19.25
N ASP A 262 -5.29 9.28 18.41
CA ASP A 262 -5.62 10.58 17.84
C ASP A 262 -6.37 10.42 16.50
N CYS A 263 -7.41 11.21 16.27
CA CYS A 263 -8.10 11.28 14.98
C CYS A 263 -7.45 12.32 14.07
N LEU A 264 -7.49 12.07 12.76
CA LEU A 264 -7.06 13.06 11.78
C LEU A 264 -8.10 14.17 11.65
N ALA A 265 -7.63 15.38 11.38
CA ALA A 265 -8.47 16.47 10.92
C ALA A 265 -8.39 16.55 9.40
N PHE A 266 -9.55 16.70 8.74
CA PHE A 266 -9.64 16.83 7.30
C PHE A 266 -10.20 18.20 6.92
N ASN A 267 -9.72 18.75 5.80
CA ASN A 267 -10.25 20.00 5.26
C ASN A 267 -11.65 19.78 4.68
N GLU A 268 -11.77 18.74 3.85
CA GLU A 268 -13.03 18.27 3.31
C GLU A 268 -13.27 16.86 3.81
N SER A 269 -14.48 16.59 4.30
CA SER A 269 -14.85 15.25 4.70
C SER A 269 -16.33 14.94 4.49
N SER A 270 -16.63 13.65 4.44
CA SER A 270 -17.99 13.13 4.48
C SER A 270 -18.09 12.00 5.47
N ASN A 271 -19.15 12.02 6.27
CA ASN A 271 -19.44 11.00 7.27
C ASN A 271 -20.53 10.04 6.79
N PHE A 272 -20.40 8.78 7.17
CA PHE A 272 -21.45 7.77 7.02
C PHE A 272 -21.40 6.79 8.20
N THR A 273 -22.48 6.05 8.39
CA THR A 273 -22.59 5.08 9.47
C THR A 273 -22.73 3.67 8.91
N GLY A 274 -22.12 2.70 9.56
CA GLY A 274 -22.37 1.29 9.27
C GLY A 274 -21.66 0.34 10.23
N PRO A 275 -21.67 -0.97 9.95
CA PRO A 275 -21.25 -1.98 10.90
C PRO A 275 -19.75 -1.95 11.17
N ALA A 276 -19.40 -1.95 12.46
CA ALA A 276 -18.07 -2.23 12.98
C ALA A 276 -18.08 -3.56 13.75
N TYR A 277 -17.06 -4.38 13.48
CA TYR A 277 -16.95 -5.76 13.96
C TYR A 277 -15.87 -5.84 15.03
N PHE A 278 -16.28 -5.89 16.29
CA PHE A 278 -15.40 -5.86 17.45
C PHE A 278 -15.06 -7.27 17.93
N THR A 279 -13.77 -7.57 18.06
CA THR A 279 -13.23 -8.82 18.64
C THR A 279 -13.04 -8.70 20.16
N THR A 280 -13.01 -7.47 20.66
CA THR A 280 -13.01 -7.13 22.09
C THR A 280 -13.97 -5.97 22.35
N PRO A 281 -14.68 -5.93 23.49
CA PRO A 281 -15.57 -4.81 23.81
C PRO A 281 -14.79 -3.48 23.86
N PRO A 282 -15.27 -2.40 23.23
CA PRO A 282 -14.67 -1.09 23.38
C PRO A 282 -14.91 -0.54 24.79
N LEU A 283 -14.00 0.28 25.31
CA LEU A 283 -14.07 0.84 26.67
C LEU A 283 -15.42 1.54 26.95
N SER A 284 -15.95 2.28 25.98
CA SER A 284 -17.25 2.97 26.10
C SER A 284 -18.45 2.02 26.20
N ALA A 285 -18.34 0.77 25.75
CA ALA A 285 -19.42 -0.22 25.86
C ALA A 285 -19.53 -0.82 27.28
N MET A 286 -18.54 -0.61 28.15
CA MET A 286 -18.60 -1.10 29.55
C MET A 286 -19.60 -0.32 30.43
N ASN A 287 -20.08 0.85 29.98
CA ASN A 287 -21.12 1.62 30.68
C ASN A 287 -22.55 1.30 30.20
N GLY A 288 -22.71 0.45 29.18
CA GLY A 288 -24.00 -0.02 28.72
C GLY A 288 -24.39 -1.33 29.41
N THR A 289 -25.50 -1.35 30.12
CA THR A 289 -26.05 -2.54 30.77
C THR A 289 -26.18 -3.68 29.74
N PHE A 290 -25.38 -4.74 29.88
CA PHE A 290 -25.48 -5.92 29.02
C PHE A 290 -26.84 -6.60 29.26
N SER A 291 -27.77 -6.42 28.31
CA SER A 291 -28.93 -7.31 28.18
C SER A 291 -28.42 -8.67 27.70
N ARG A 292 -28.07 -9.56 28.64
CA ARG A 292 -27.78 -10.97 28.34
C ARG A 292 -29.02 -11.60 27.72
N ALA A 293 -28.89 -12.05 26.47
CA ALA A 293 -29.78 -13.07 25.94
C ALA A 293 -29.65 -14.32 26.83
N ARG A 294 -30.79 -14.78 27.31
CA ARG A 294 -30.98 -15.89 28.24
C ARG A 294 -30.90 -17.21 27.47
N GLU A 295 -29.85 -18.00 27.69
CA GLU A 295 -29.88 -19.45 27.47
C GLU A 295 -29.20 -20.19 28.63
N ASN A 296 -29.74 -21.37 28.93
CA ASN A 296 -29.83 -21.98 30.25
C ASN A 296 -28.61 -22.82 30.68
N ASN A 297 -28.51 -22.97 32.00
CA ASN A 297 -27.92 -24.09 32.75
C ASN A 297 -26.43 -24.39 32.58
N PHE A 298 -25.61 -23.71 33.37
CA PHE A 298 -24.43 -24.32 33.98
C PHE A 298 -24.43 -24.03 35.48
N THR A 299 -24.27 -25.09 36.28
CA THR A 299 -24.19 -25.06 37.74
C THR A 299 -22.92 -24.33 38.17
N GLU A 300 -23.07 -23.11 38.70
CA GLU A 300 -22.00 -22.33 39.31
C GLU A 300 -21.55 -22.96 40.65
N HIS A 301 -20.31 -23.46 40.69
CA HIS A 301 -19.58 -23.62 41.95
C HIS A 301 -19.11 -22.23 42.43
N LYS A 302 -19.79 -21.69 43.45
CA LYS A 302 -19.41 -20.44 44.12
C LYS A 302 -18.11 -20.64 44.91
N SER A 303 -17.01 -20.11 44.39
CA SER A 303 -15.83 -19.77 45.21
C SER A 303 -15.80 -18.25 45.37
N ARG A 304 -16.25 -17.77 46.54
CA ARG A 304 -16.15 -16.37 46.95
C ARG A 304 -14.71 -16.10 47.40
N ILE A 305 -13.95 -15.34 46.61
CA ILE A 305 -12.81 -14.57 47.11
C ILE A 305 -13.05 -13.12 46.71
N SER A 306 -13.62 -12.37 47.65
CA SER A 306 -13.76 -10.92 47.57
C SER A 306 -12.45 -10.29 48.04
N LEU A 307 -11.64 -9.80 47.10
CA LEU A 307 -10.57 -8.86 47.39
C LEU A 307 -11.11 -7.43 47.15
N PRO A 308 -11.09 -6.53 48.14
CA PRO A 308 -11.55 -5.16 47.93
C PRO A 308 -10.59 -4.43 47.00
N ALA A 309 -11.15 -3.74 46.01
CA ALA A 309 -10.43 -2.83 45.14
C ALA A 309 -9.77 -1.73 45.98
N ARG A 310 -8.44 -1.74 46.05
CA ARG A 310 -7.66 -0.58 46.45
C ARG A 310 -7.54 0.32 45.23
N ALA A 311 -8.34 1.39 45.22
CA ALA A 311 -8.00 2.61 44.49
C ALA A 311 -6.69 3.17 45.09
N ASP A 312 -5.91 3.85 44.25
CA ASP A 312 -4.54 4.36 44.46
C ASP A 312 -3.41 3.39 44.08
N ALA A 313 -3.19 3.25 42.77
CA ALA A 313 -1.88 2.94 42.23
C ALA A 313 -1.30 4.24 41.64
N ASP A 314 -0.42 4.88 42.39
CA ASP A 314 0.37 6.02 41.94
C ASP A 314 1.47 5.50 41.00
N CYS A 315 1.46 5.90 39.73
CA CYS A 315 2.46 5.48 38.74
C CYS A 315 3.80 6.18 39.04
N ARG A 316 4.71 5.48 39.72
CA ARG A 316 6.08 5.98 39.94
C ARG A 316 6.98 5.61 38.77
N THR A 317 7.51 6.61 38.09
CA THR A 317 8.62 6.45 37.15
C THR A 317 9.93 6.28 37.93
N VAL A 318 10.75 5.32 37.50
CA VAL A 318 12.11 5.14 38.02
C VAL A 318 13.05 5.71 36.97
N GLN A 319 13.90 6.67 37.34
CA GLN A 319 14.96 7.12 36.45
C GLN A 319 16.03 6.03 36.38
N VAL A 320 16.37 5.63 35.16
CA VAL A 320 17.42 4.66 34.88
C VAL A 320 18.77 5.37 34.98
N GLN A 321 19.71 4.82 35.75
CA GLN A 321 21.08 5.33 35.81
C GLN A 321 21.88 4.80 34.61
N GLY A 322 22.85 5.61 34.15
CA GLY A 322 23.72 5.22 33.04
C GLY A 322 24.49 3.94 33.37
N GLY A 323 24.23 2.86 32.62
CA GLY A 323 24.86 1.56 32.80
C GLY A 323 23.90 0.38 32.67
N ASP A 324 22.59 0.61 32.78
CA ASP A 324 21.60 -0.44 32.53
C ASP A 324 21.40 -0.61 31.01
N GLY A 325 21.91 -1.71 30.47
CA GLY A 325 21.70 -2.13 29.09
C GLY A 325 20.33 -2.78 28.88
N CYS A 326 19.84 -2.76 27.63
CA CYS A 326 18.54 -3.30 27.22
C CYS A 326 18.45 -4.83 27.28
#